data_AF-A0A225VP59-F1
#
_entry.id   AF-A0A225VP59-F1
#
_cell.length_a   1.000
_cell.length_b   1.000
_cell.length_c   1.000
_cell.angle_alpha   90.00
_cell.angle_beta   90.00
_cell.angle_gamma   90.00
#
_symmetry.space_group_name_H-M   'P 1'
#
loop_
_entity.id
_entity.type
_entity.pdbx_description
1 polymer ?
#
loop_
_entity_poly.entity_id
_entity_poly.type
_entity_poly.pdbx_seq_one_letter_code
_entity_poly.pdbx_strand_id
1 'polypeptide(L)' 'MWGRKGKPVIQGESTGNLQATYPFQIIAMDHIPSLPRSYKGNTELLIWVDLLTGYVIAKASSS' A
#
# COMPACT_ATOMS: atom_id res chain seq x y z
N MET A 1 22.78 -18.69 8.19
CA MET A 1 21.81 -19.58 7.52
C MET A 1 20.66 -18.73 7.01
N TRP A 2 20.58 -18.47 5.69
CA TRP A 2 19.41 -17.84 5.09
C TRP A 2 18.49 -18.93 4.57
N GLY A 3 17.31 -19.05 5.18
CA GLY A 3 16.24 -19.93 4.69
C GLY A 3 15.80 -19.47 3.31
N ARG A 4 15.66 -20.42 2.39
CA ARG A 4 15.09 -20.18 1.05
C ARG A 4 13.67 -19.68 1.20
N LYS A 5 13.46 -18.37 1.08
CA LYS A 5 12.12 -17.81 0.85
C LYS A 5 11.79 -18.15 -0.60
N GLY A 6 10.89 -19.12 -0.80
CA GLY A 6 10.43 -19.51 -2.12
C GLY A 6 10.00 -18.28 -2.92
N LYS A 7 10.38 -18.22 -4.20
CA LYS A 7 9.90 -17.17 -5.10
C LYS A 7 8.37 -17.22 -5.08
N PRO A 8 7.66 -16.08 -4.93
CA PRO A 8 6.23 -16.05 -5.20
C PRO A 8 6.05 -16.49 -6.65
N VAL A 9 5.50 -17.68 -6.86
CA VAL A 9 5.04 -18.09 -8.19
C VAL A 9 3.70 -17.40 -8.36
N ILE A 10 3.70 -16.22 -8.97
CA ILE A 10 2.48 -15.56 -9.43
C ILE A 10 1.99 -16.38 -10.61
N GLN A 11 1.18 -17.40 -10.33
CA GLN A 11 0.55 -18.27 -11.32
C GLN A 11 -0.67 -17.58 -11.92
N GLY A 12 -0.40 -16.53 -12.69
CA GLY A 12 -1.41 -15.75 -13.40
C GLY A 12 -0.73 -14.54 -14.01
N GLU A 13 -0.39 -14.61 -15.29
CA GLU A 13 -0.09 -13.40 -16.06
C GLU A 13 -1.32 -12.48 -15.97
N SER A 14 -1.12 -11.23 -15.57
CA SER A 14 -2.19 -10.22 -15.52
C SER A 14 -2.74 -10.03 -16.94
N THR A 15 -4.01 -10.38 -17.12
CA THR A 15 -4.63 -10.60 -18.45
C THR A 15 -4.97 -9.30 -19.20
N GLY A 16 -4.53 -8.15 -18.69
CA GLY A 16 -4.80 -6.81 -19.22
C GLY A 16 -4.55 -5.74 -18.16
N ASN A 17 -4.35 -4.49 -18.60
CA ASN A 17 -4.19 -3.36 -17.67
C ASN A 17 -5.42 -3.29 -16.74
N LEU A 18 -5.18 -3.37 -15.43
CA LEU A 18 -6.23 -3.17 -14.44
C LEU A 18 -6.61 -1.68 -14.44
N GLN A 19 -7.69 -1.34 -15.13
CA GLN A 19 -8.26 0.00 -15.15
C GLN A 19 -9.45 0.05 -14.19
N ALA A 20 -9.41 0.97 -13.23
CA ALA A 20 -10.55 1.22 -12.35
C ALA A 20 -11.68 1.86 -13.16
N THR A 21 -12.91 1.39 -12.97
CA THR A 21 -14.12 1.92 -13.62
C THR A 21 -15.12 2.52 -12.64
N TYR A 22 -15.00 2.18 -11.35
CA TYR A 22 -15.77 2.76 -10.25
C TYR A 22 -14.85 3.25 -9.11
N PRO A 23 -15.27 4.27 -8.33
CA PRO A 23 -14.49 4.72 -7.17
C PRO A 23 -14.26 3.58 -6.18
N PHE A 24 -13.06 3.51 -5.61
CA PHE A 24 -12.62 2.51 -4.63
C PHE A 24 -12.48 1.08 -5.18
N GLN A 25 -12.51 0.89 -6.50
CA GLN A 25 -12.33 -0.42 -7.11
C GLN A 25 -10.88 -0.89 -7.09
N ILE A 26 -9.92 0.02 -7.33
CA ILE A 26 -8.49 -0.28 -7.27
C ILE A 26 -7.84 0.75 -6.37
N ILE A 27 -7.22 0.25 -5.29
CA ILE A 27 -6.56 1.07 -4.29
C ILE A 27 -5.07 0.74 -4.31
N ALA A 28 -4.24 1.75 -4.58
CA ALA A 28 -2.81 1.65 -4.31
C ALA A 28 -2.57 1.87 -2.82
N MET A 29 -1.67 1.09 -2.24
CA MET A 29 -1.30 1.17 -0.83
C MET A 29 0.19 1.33 -0.70
N ASP A 30 0.61 2.22 0.19
CA ASP A 30 2.00 2.31 0.63
C ASP A 30 2.09 2.42 2.14
N HIS A 31 3.19 1.92 2.68
CA HIS A 31 3.52 1.99 4.09
C HIS A 31 4.86 2.67 4.25
N ILE A 32 4.86 3.83 4.91
CA ILE A 32 6.05 4.61 5.21
C ILE A 32 6.39 4.40 6.69
N PRO A 33 7.26 3.43 7.01
CA PRO A 33 7.75 3.27 8.37
C PRO A 33 8.78 4.34 8.71
N SER A 34 9.04 4.49 10.01
CA SER A 34 10.20 5.23 10.55
C SER A 34 10.24 6.72 10.21
N LEU A 35 9.08 7.38 10.17
CA LEU A 35 8.99 8.84 10.13
C LEU A 35 9.50 9.48 11.43
N PRO A 36 9.97 10.74 11.37
CA PRO A 36 10.19 11.53 12.57
C PRO A 36 8.93 11.52 13.44
N ARG A 37 9.14 11.36 14.75
CA ARG A 37 8.03 11.29 15.71
C ARG A 37 7.19 12.56 15.64
N SER A 38 5.91 12.39 15.32
CA SER A 38 4.93 13.48 15.36
C SER A 38 4.65 13.93 16.81
N TYR A 39 3.96 15.06 16.99
CA TYR A 39 3.52 15.52 18.31
C TYR A 39 2.74 14.46 19.11
N LYS A 40 1.95 13.62 18.42
CA LYS A 40 1.17 12.53 19.04
C LYS A 40 1.95 11.23 19.21
N GLY A 41 3.24 11.21 18.91
CA GLY A 41 4.08 10.02 19.06
C GLY A 41 4.06 9.06 17.86
N ASN A 42 3.24 9.33 16.83
CA ASN A 42 3.19 8.51 15.61
C ASN A 42 4.50 8.61 14.83
N THR A 43 4.95 7.47 14.30
CA THR A 43 6.20 7.29 13.53
C THR A 43 5.97 6.55 12.22
N GLU A 44 4.73 6.20 11.91
CA GLU A 44 4.36 5.41 10.73
C GLU A 44 3.16 6.05 10.04
N LEU A 45 3.10 5.89 8.71
CA LEU A 45 1.99 6.35 7.89
C LEU A 45 1.60 5.25 6.90
N LEU A 46 0.31 4.88 6.92
CA LEU A 46 -0.30 4.09 5.86
C LEU A 46 -1.05 5.04 4.92
N ILE A 47 -0.85 4.88 3.62
CA ILE A 47 -1.49 5.67 2.57
C ILE A 47 -2.29 4.73 1.68
N TRP A 48 -3.54 5.09 1.40
CA TRP A 48 -4.40 4.45 0.41
C TRP A 48 -4.81 5.48 -0.62
N VAL A 49 -4.66 5.16 -1.90
CA VAL A 49 -5.03 6.03 -3.01
C VAL A 49 -6.00 5.29 -3.93
N ASP A 50 -7.20 5.83 -4.11
CA ASP A 50 -8.10 5.36 -5.16
C ASP A 50 -7.55 5.75 -6.52
N LEU A 51 -7.24 4.77 -7.38
CA LEU A 51 -6.58 5.03 -8.65
C LEU A 51 -7.49 5.67 -9.71
N LEU A 52 -8.81 5.63 -9.51
CA LEU A 52 -9.76 6.30 -10.42
C LEU A 52 -9.88 7.79 -10.12
N THR A 53 -10.14 8.14 -8.87
CA THR A 53 -10.43 9.53 -8.45
C THR A 53 -9.22 10.27 -7.91
N GLY A 54 -8.16 9.55 -7.53
CA GLY A 54 -7.02 10.11 -6.80
C GLY A 54 -7.34 10.41 -5.33
N TYR A 55 -8.47 9.94 -4.78
CA TYR A 55 -8.81 10.16 -3.38
C TYR A 55 -7.82 9.47 -2.45
N VAL A 56 -7.28 10.22 -1.50
CA VAL A 56 -6.25 9.74 -0.58
C VAL A 56 -6.79 9.62 0.83
N ILE A 57 -6.57 8.46 1.45
CA ILE A 57 -6.73 8.24 2.89
C ILE A 57 -5.34 8.03 3.48
N ALA A 58 -5.05 8.68 4.59
CA ALA A 58 -3.82 8.48 5.33
C ALA A 58 -4.12 8.17 6.80
N LYS A 59 -3.44 7.17 7.36
CA LYS A 59 -3.54 6.79 8.77
C LYS A 59 -2.18 6.81 9.41
N ALA A 60 -2.03 7.65 10.42
CA ALA A 60 -0.84 7.68 11.24
C ALA A 60 -0.94 6.66 12.39
N SER A 61 0.17 5.96 12.67
CA SER A 61 0.31 5.03 13.80
C SER A 61 1.64 5.24 14.52
N SER A 62 1.68 4.81 15.79
CA SER A 62 2.92 4.56 16.51
C SER A 62 3.35 3.12 16.29
N SER A 63 4.65 2.89 16.14
CA SER A 63 5.26 1.55 16.19
C SER A 63 5.16 0.97 17.61
#